data_AF-A0A2E4W9Z1-F1
#
_entry.id   AF-A0A2E4W9Z1-F1
#
_cell.length_a   1.000
_cell.length_b   1.000
_cell.length_c   1.000
_cell.angle_alpha   90.00
_cell.angle_beta   90.00
_cell.angle_gamma   90.00
#
_symmetry.space_group_name_H-M   'P 1'
#
loop_
_entity.id
_entity.type
_entity.pdbx_description
1 polymer ?
#
loop_
_entity_poly.entity_id
_entity_poly.type
_entity_poly.pdbx_seq_one_letter_code
_entity_poly.pdbx_strand_id
1 'polypeptide(L)'
;MSVWTKFWNWYDRHLTESLFLTAFVIYIQIPHMVWNADLWLETGLNIARVNPVLDFLLFGIDLVEIFPMINLGFVIYARLRKKTN
;
A
#
# COMPACT_ATOMS: atom_id res chain seq x y z
N MET A 1 27.98 24.50 3.32
CA MET A 1 27.58 23.09 3.42
C MET A 1 28.26 22.31 2.32
N SER A 2 28.86 21.17 2.63
CA SER A 2 29.53 20.30 1.64
C SER A 2 28.53 19.86 0.56
N VAL A 3 29.00 19.67 -0.68
CA VAL A 3 28.23 19.12 -1.81
C VAL A 3 27.58 17.78 -1.40
N TRP A 4 28.28 16.99 -0.60
CA TRP A 4 27.80 15.74 -0.02
C TRP A 4 26.57 15.94 0.87
N THR A 5 26.60 16.95 1.74
CA THR A 5 25.46 17.28 2.62
C THR A 5 24.25 17.76 1.82
N LYS A 6 24.47 18.52 0.73
CA LYS A 6 23.41 18.96 -0.18
C LYS A 6 22.76 17.77 -0.91
N PHE A 7 23.56 16.80 -1.37
CA PHE A 7 23.07 15.58 -2.00
C PHE A 7 22.20 14.75 -1.06
N TRP A 8 22.67 14.48 0.16
CA TRP A 8 21.90 13.70 1.15
C TRP A 8 20.57 14.36 1.52
N ASN A 9 20.55 15.69 1.67
CA ASN A 9 19.32 16.43 1.94
C ASN A 9 18.34 16.40 0.75
N TRP A 10 18.85 16.49 -0.48
CA TRP A 10 18.01 16.35 -1.68
C TRP A 10 17.44 14.93 -1.78
N TYR A 11 18.28 13.91 -1.57
CA TYR A 11 17.88 12.51 -1.62
C TYR A 11 16.81 12.18 -0.58
N ASP A 12 17.00 12.62 0.67
CA ASP A 12 16.02 12.37 1.74
C ASP A 12 14.67 13.03 1.47
N ARG A 13 14.67 14.23 0.89
CA ARG A 13 13.45 14.95 0.49
C ARG A 13 12.73 14.24 -0.64
N HIS A 14 13.44 13.84 -1.69
CA HIS A 14 12.86 13.15 -2.84
C HIS A 14 12.34 11.75 -2.48
N LEU A 15 13.05 11.04 -1.60
CA LEU A 15 12.63 9.73 -1.12
C LEU A 15 11.38 9.85 -0.24
N THR A 16 11.26 10.92 0.55
CA THR A 16 10.03 11.20 1.32
C THR A 16 8.84 11.50 0.41
N GLU A 17 9.03 12.32 -0.64
CA GLU A 17 7.99 12.62 -1.63
C GLU A 17 7.52 11.36 -2.35
N SER A 18 8.45 10.52 -2.81
CA SER A 18 8.14 9.22 -3.44
C SER A 18 7.43 8.25 -2.49
N LEU A 19 7.84 8.21 -1.21
CA LEU A 19 7.20 7.39 -0.19
C LEU A 19 5.74 7.81 0.04
N PHE A 20 5.46 9.11 0.13
CA PHE A 20 4.10 9.65 0.27
C PHE A 20 3.23 9.36 -0.95
N LEU A 21 3.79 9.50 -2.16
CA LEU A 21 3.08 9.16 -3.40
C LEU A 21 2.73 7.66 -3.43
N THR A 22 3.68 6.81 -3.07
CA THR A 22 3.47 5.36 -2.99
C THR A 22 2.37 5.04 -1.97
N ALA A 23 2.38 5.70 -0.82
CA ALA A 23 1.37 5.50 0.22
C ALA A 23 -0.01 5.91 -0.26
N PHE A 24 -0.11 7.04 -0.93
CA PHE A 24 -1.35 7.51 -1.53
C PHE A 24 -1.93 6.49 -2.52
N VAL A 25 -1.08 5.97 -3.42
CA VAL A 25 -1.49 4.97 -4.41
C VAL A 25 -1.97 3.68 -3.75
N ILE A 26 -1.27 3.17 -2.75
CA ILE A 26 -1.67 1.90 -2.11
C ILE A 26 -2.91 2.10 -1.22
N TYR A 27 -3.04 3.23 -0.52
CA TYR A 27 -4.23 3.49 0.30
C TYR A 27 -5.51 3.72 -0.51
N ILE A 28 -5.42 4.22 -1.76
CA ILE A 28 -6.59 4.31 -2.64
C ILE A 28 -7.11 2.93 -3.09
N GLN A 29 -6.36 1.85 -2.84
CA GLN A 29 -6.82 0.48 -3.07
C GLN A 29 -7.79 -0.01 -1.97
N ILE A 30 -7.88 0.66 -0.82
CA ILE A 30 -8.83 0.27 0.25
C ILE A 30 -10.28 0.20 -0.26
N PRO A 31 -10.82 1.23 -0.97
CA PRO A 31 -12.13 1.14 -1.61
C PRO A 31 -12.31 -0.06 -2.54
N HIS A 32 -11.27 -0.45 -3.29
CA HIS A 32 -11.32 -1.64 -4.15
C HIS A 32 -11.55 -2.88 -3.31
N MET A 33 -10.79 -3.06 -2.22
CA MET A 33 -10.96 -4.20 -1.31
C MET A 33 -12.38 -4.29 -0.74
N VAL A 34 -12.98 -3.15 -0.39
CA VAL A 34 -14.35 -3.08 0.14
C VAL A 34 -15.37 -3.47 -0.94
N TRP A 35 -15.23 -2.92 -2.15
CA TRP A 35 -16.12 -3.23 -3.27
C TRP A 35 -16.06 -4.72 -3.65
N ASN A 36 -14.86 -5.29 -3.57
CA ASN A 36 -14.60 -6.67 -3.90
C ASN A 36 -15.17 -7.63 -2.84
N ALA A 37 -15.09 -7.25 -1.56
CA ALA A 37 -15.76 -7.96 -0.47
C ALA A 37 -17.29 -7.89 -0.58
N ASP A 38 -17.83 -6.74 -0.99
CA ASP A 38 -19.27 -6.56 -1.22
C ASP A 38 -19.77 -7.43 -2.38
N LEU A 39 -19.05 -7.43 -3.50
CA LEU A 39 -19.29 -8.33 -4.63
C LEU A 39 -19.23 -9.81 -4.22
N TRP A 40 -18.26 -10.19 -3.40
CA TRP A 40 -18.13 -11.56 -2.88
C TRP A 40 -19.33 -11.97 -2.02
N LEU A 41 -19.89 -11.04 -1.24
CA LEU A 41 -21.10 -11.26 -0.44
C LEU A 41 -22.38 -11.31 -1.30
N GLU A 42 -22.50 -10.42 -2.29
CA GLU A 42 -23.67 -10.29 -3.17
C GLU A 42 -23.79 -11.47 -4.16
N THR A 43 -22.66 -11.91 -4.72
CA THR A 43 -22.65 -13.05 -5.66
C THR A 43 -22.87 -14.40 -5.00
N GLY A 44 -22.88 -14.43 -3.66
CA GLY A 44 -22.96 -15.65 -2.86
C GLY A 44 -21.75 -16.56 -3.09
N LEU A 45 -21.50 -17.46 -2.15
CA LEU A 45 -20.41 -18.45 -2.16
C LEU A 45 -20.38 -19.39 -3.40
N ASN A 46 -21.20 -19.15 -4.42
CA ASN A 46 -21.33 -19.90 -5.67
C ASN A 46 -20.20 -19.60 -6.69
N ILE A 47 -19.52 -18.45 -6.61
CA ILE A 47 -18.34 -18.16 -7.45
C ILE A 47 -17.06 -18.72 -6.82
N ALA A 48 -16.97 -18.70 -5.48
CA ALA A 48 -15.77 -18.96 -4.67
C ALA A 48 -15.21 -20.41 -4.69
N ARG A 49 -15.63 -21.23 -5.65
CA ARG A 49 -15.20 -22.64 -5.81
C ARG A 49 -15.12 -23.11 -7.27
N VAL A 50 -15.38 -22.24 -8.24
CA VAL A 50 -15.42 -22.63 -9.66
C VAL A 50 -14.02 -22.61 -10.26
N ASN A 51 -13.23 -21.59 -9.96
CA ASN A 51 -11.86 -21.48 -10.44
C ASN A 51 -10.95 -20.79 -9.41
N PRO A 52 -10.12 -21.55 -8.67
CA PRO A 52 -9.29 -20.99 -7.60
C PRO A 52 -8.29 -19.94 -8.08
N VAL A 53 -7.91 -19.92 -9.36
CA VAL A 53 -7.04 -18.88 -9.93
C VAL A 53 -7.79 -17.56 -10.11
N LEU A 54 -9.03 -17.61 -10.59
CA LEU A 54 -9.86 -16.41 -10.73
C LEU A 54 -10.28 -15.89 -9.35
N ASP A 55 -10.61 -16.77 -8.42
CA ASP A 55 -10.95 -16.36 -7.05
C ASP A 55 -9.75 -15.68 -6.37
N PHE A 56 -8.53 -16.17 -6.61
CA PHE A 56 -7.31 -15.54 -6.11
C PHE A 56 -7.00 -14.21 -6.79
N LEU A 57 -7.14 -14.11 -8.12
CA LEU A 57 -6.88 -12.85 -8.83
C LEU A 57 -7.92 -11.78 -8.55
N LEU A 58 -9.19 -12.18 -8.42
CA LEU A 58 -10.28 -11.27 -8.13
C LEU A 58 -10.21 -10.87 -6.67
N PHE A 59 -10.29 -11.80 -5.71
CA PHE A 59 -10.46 -11.49 -4.28
C PHE A 59 -9.19 -11.67 -3.43
N GLY A 60 -8.27 -12.54 -3.87
CA GLY A 60 -7.07 -12.92 -3.11
C GLY A 60 -5.92 -11.92 -3.19
N ILE A 61 -5.75 -11.25 -4.33
CA ILE A 61 -4.63 -10.33 -4.56
C ILE A 61 -4.67 -9.12 -3.62
N ASP A 62 -5.87 -8.61 -3.37
CA ASP A 62 -6.17 -7.53 -2.43
C ASP A 62 -5.70 -7.86 -0.99
N LEU A 63 -5.80 -9.12 -0.56
CA LEU A 63 -5.32 -9.56 0.76
C LEU A 63 -3.79 -9.51 0.86
N VAL A 64 -3.08 -9.75 -0.26
CA VAL A 64 -1.62 -9.68 -0.30
C VAL A 64 -1.14 -8.22 -0.24
N GLU A 65 -1.91 -7.29 -0.79
CA GLU A 65 -1.60 -5.84 -0.80
C GLU A 65 -1.63 -5.21 0.61
N ILE A 66 -2.29 -5.85 1.58
CA ILE A 66 -2.29 -5.41 2.99
C ILE A 66 -0.88 -5.41 3.58
N PHE A 67 -0.02 -6.39 3.24
CA PHE A 67 1.33 -6.46 3.79
C PHE A 67 2.20 -5.24 3.38
N PRO A 68 2.26 -4.85 2.10
CA PRO A 68 2.84 -3.57 1.67
C PRO A 68 2.24 -2.34 2.35
N MET A 69 0.91 -2.26 2.50
CA MET A 69 0.26 -1.12 3.17
C MET A 69 0.77 -0.93 4.60
N ILE A 70 0.81 -2.02 5.36
CA ILE A 70 1.27 -2.01 6.76
C ILE A 70 2.75 -1.62 6.82
N ASN A 71 3.60 -2.23 5.99
CA ASN A 71 5.03 -1.93 5.95
C ASN A 71 5.29 -0.46 5.60
N LEU A 72 4.62 0.06 4.58
CA LEU A 72 4.76 1.45 4.16
C LEU A 72 4.29 2.42 5.26
N GLY A 73 3.20 2.09 5.96
CA GLY A 73 2.75 2.82 7.15
C GLY A 73 3.82 2.87 8.24
N PHE A 74 4.47 1.74 8.54
CA PHE A 74 5.58 1.70 9.50
C PHE A 74 6.77 2.55 9.06
N VAL A 75 7.13 2.54 7.77
CA VAL A 75 8.25 3.35 7.25
C VAL A 75 7.93 4.85 7.36
N ILE A 76 6.70 5.27 7.02
CA ILE A 76 6.25 6.66 7.19
C ILE A 76 6.29 7.06 8.65
N TYR A 77 5.75 6.23 9.54
CA TYR A 77 5.73 6.48 10.98
C TYR A 77 7.15 6.63 11.55
N ALA A 78 8.06 5.73 11.19
CA ALA A 78 9.45 5.79 11.62
C ALA A 78 10.14 7.09 11.16
N ARG A 79 9.83 7.55 9.93
CA ARG A 79 10.40 8.77 9.37
C ARG A 79 9.85 10.03 10.03
N LEU A 80 8.53 10.09 10.29
CA LEU A 80 7.91 11.20 11.03
C LEU A 80 8.48 11.31 12.45
N ARG A 81 8.69 10.17 13.12
CA ARG A 81 9.30 10.12 14.45
C ARG A 81 10.74 10.66 14.45
N LYS A 82 11.54 10.27 13.45
CA LYS A 82 12.93 10.75 13.29
C LYS A 82 13.02 12.25 12.98
N LYS A 83 11.96 12.84 12.42
CA LYS A 83 11.88 14.28 12.15
C LYS A 83 11.47 15.10 13.39
N THR A 84 10.89 14.45 14.40
CA THR A 84 10.39 15.08 15.64
C THR A 84 11.43 15.09 16.75
N ASN A 85 12.34 14.10 16.79
CA ASN A 85 13.53 14.07 17.64
C ASN A 85 14.73 14.73 16.95
#